data_AF-A0A9E5W8A3-F1
#
_entry.id   AF-A0A9E5W8A3-F1
#
_cell.length_a   1.000
_cell.length_b   1.000
_cell.length_c   1.000
_cell.angle_alpha   90.00
_cell.angle_beta   90.00
_cell.angle_gamma   90.00
#
_symmetry.space_group_name_H-M   'P 1'
#
loop_
_entity.id
_entity.type
_entity.pdbx_description
1 polymer ?
#
loop_
_entity_poly.entity_id
_entity_poly.type
_entity_poly.pdbx_seq_one_letter_code
_entity_poly.pdbx_strand_id
1 'polypeptide(L)'
;MRYIYYIIGIMVVFSGLAAYGLFDTRLEISKPFLSINDRIISKNEFEKMSLRKPSYMSLEQFIDTVIDKQLLIQEAIKMKINKEESFRRSVENFYEQSLIKILLDRKMKSLVVDVTDDEISRYETLLQNKLFLTKTIYPSMKDAQNKTRGTIEKIETDFIDLSGDLKFIVLNLSIGESSKPK
;
A
#
# COMPACT_ATOMS: atom_id res chain seq x y z
N MET A 1 33.02 39.40 -36.56
CA MET A 1 32.62 40.24 -35.41
C MET A 1 31.13 40.12 -35.04
N ARG A 2 30.17 40.00 -35.97
CA ARG A 2 28.72 39.95 -35.62
C ARG A 2 28.32 38.78 -34.72
N TYR A 3 28.97 37.62 -34.84
CA TYR A 3 28.66 36.42 -34.04
C TYR A 3 29.06 36.49 -32.57
N ILE A 4 30.01 37.37 -32.22
CA ILE A 4 30.48 37.53 -30.84
C ILE A 4 29.38 38.11 -29.94
N TYR A 5 28.58 39.05 -30.47
CA TYR A 5 27.48 39.66 -29.71
C TYR A 5 26.36 38.67 -29.40
N TYR A 6 26.08 37.72 -30.31
CA TYR A 6 25.08 36.67 -30.08
C TYR A 6 25.53 35.67 -29.01
N ILE A 7 26.81 35.28 -28.99
CA ILE A 7 27.35 34.38 -27.98
C ILE A 7 27.30 35.02 -26.59
N ILE A 8 27.68 36.30 -26.48
CA ILE A 8 27.60 37.05 -25.22
C ILE A 8 26.16 37.18 -24.75
N GLY A 9 25.21 37.47 -25.66
CA GLY A 9 23.79 37.55 -25.34
C GLY A 9 23.23 36.24 -24.75
N ILE A 10 23.54 35.11 -25.37
CA ILE A 10 23.11 33.79 -24.89
C ILE A 10 23.73 33.49 -23.52
N MET A 11 25.01 33.82 -23.32
CA MET A 11 25.71 33.57 -22.06
C MET A 11 25.10 34.37 -20.89
N VAL A 12 24.69 35.62 -21.13
CA VAL A 12 24.04 36.46 -20.12
C VAL A 12 22.65 35.92 -19.76
N VAL A 13 21.86 35.51 -20.76
CA VAL A 13 20.53 34.91 -20.52
C VAL A 13 20.65 33.60 -19.75
N PHE A 14 21.62 32.75 -20.09
CA PHE A 14 21.85 31.48 -19.40
C PHE A 14 22.31 31.70 -17.95
N SER A 15 23.19 32.69 -17.73
CA SER A 15 23.63 33.07 -16.39
C SER A 15 22.49 33.65 -15.54
N GLY A 16 21.61 34.45 -16.15
CA GLY A 16 20.40 34.96 -15.50
C GLY A 16 19.42 33.86 -15.12
N LEU A 17 19.19 32.89 -16.01
CA LEU A 17 18.34 31.71 -15.74
C LEU A 17 18.93 30.82 -14.66
N ALA A 18 20.25 30.58 -14.68
CA ALA A 18 20.94 29.81 -13.66
C ALA A 18 20.89 30.49 -12.28
N ALA A 19 21.08 31.81 -12.25
CA ALA A 19 20.95 32.59 -11.02
C ALA A 19 19.51 32.56 -10.48
N TYR A 20 18.51 32.74 -11.36
CA TYR A 20 17.09 32.68 -10.98
C TYR A 20 16.71 31.31 -10.40
N GLY A 21 17.16 30.22 -11.04
CA GLY A 21 16.94 28.85 -10.54
C GLY A 21 17.62 28.56 -9.19
N LEU A 22 18.75 29.21 -8.90
CA LEU A 22 19.45 29.09 -7.60
C LEU A 22 18.78 29.90 -6.48
N PHE A 23 18.09 30.99 -6.79
CA PHE A 23 17.40 31.81 -5.78
C PHE A 23 16.08 31.18 -5.32
N ASP A 24 15.37 30.45 -6.17
CA ASP A 24 14.11 29.78 -5.84
C ASP A 24 14.30 28.52 -4.97
N THR A 25 15.55 28.01 -4.88
CA THR A 25 15.90 26.86 -4.02
C THR A 25 16.36 27.25 -2.61
N ARG A 26 16.11 28.49 -2.16
CA ARG A 26 16.28 28.81 -0.74
C ARG A 26 15.20 28.09 0.05
N LEU A 27 15.48 26.82 0.37
CA LEU A 27 14.84 26.05 1.42
C LEU A 27 14.70 27.00 2.62
N GLU A 28 13.47 27.31 3.00
CA GLU A 28 13.20 27.94 4.28
C GLU A 28 13.89 27.07 5.33
N ILE A 29 15.02 27.56 5.85
CA ILE A 29 15.74 26.88 6.92
C ILE A 29 14.85 27.04 8.15
N SER A 30 13.88 26.12 8.26
CA SER A 30 13.01 25.99 9.41
C SER A 30 13.90 25.94 10.63
N LYS A 31 13.58 26.79 11.62
CA LYS A 31 14.38 26.98 12.83
C LYS A 31 14.86 25.62 13.38
N PRO A 32 16.17 25.46 13.65
CA PRO A 32 16.70 24.23 14.21
C PRO A 32 16.05 24.00 15.58
N PHE A 33 15.47 22.82 15.77
CA PHE A 33 14.80 22.45 17.02
C PHE A 33 15.67 21.51 17.86
N LEU A 34 16.36 20.57 17.22
CA LEU A 34 17.31 19.67 17.87
C LEU A 34 18.53 19.49 16.96
N SER A 35 19.74 19.52 17.53
CA SER A 35 20.98 19.24 16.81
C SER A 35 21.68 18.05 17.45
N ILE A 36 21.98 17.02 16.67
CA ILE A 36 22.65 15.79 17.12
C ILE A 36 23.86 15.57 16.23
N ASN A 37 25.04 16.01 16.68
CA ASN A 37 26.25 16.12 15.88
C ASN A 37 25.96 16.89 14.57
N ASP A 38 26.20 16.27 13.41
CA ASP A 38 26.00 16.88 12.09
C ASP A 38 24.54 16.85 11.61
N ARG A 39 23.62 16.26 12.38
CA ARG A 39 22.20 16.16 12.00
C ARG A 39 21.36 17.23 12.71
N ILE A 40 20.78 18.14 11.92
CA ILE A 40 19.83 19.15 12.38
C ILE A 40 18.41 18.66 12.12
N ILE A 41 17.61 18.57 13.17
CA ILE A 41 16.16 18.30 13.10
C ILE A 41 15.43 19.63 13.19
N SER A 42 14.65 19.93 12.15
CA SER A 42 13.79 21.12 12.13
C SER A 42 12.57 20.94 13.03
N LYS A 43 11.96 22.05 13.49
CA LYS A 43 10.71 21.99 14.27
C LYS A 43 9.61 21.18 13.56
N ASN A 44 9.40 21.41 12.26
CA ASN A 44 8.38 20.70 11.47
C ASN A 44 8.67 19.19 11.37
N GLU A 45 9.94 18.82 11.20
CA GLU A 45 10.33 17.40 11.21
C GLU A 45 10.05 16.76 12.56
N PHE A 46 10.43 17.43 13.65
CA PHE A 46 10.17 16.93 15.00
C PHE A 46 8.68 16.78 15.29
N GLU A 47 7.85 17.76 14.89
CA GLU A 47 6.40 17.68 15.03
C GLU A 47 5.82 16.46 14.29
N LYS A 48 6.25 16.20 13.06
CA LYS A 48 5.84 15.01 12.30
C LYS A 48 6.26 13.69 12.97
N MET A 49 7.45 13.66 13.58
CA MET A 49 7.91 12.50 14.35
C MET A 49 7.08 12.32 15.62
N SER A 50 6.73 13.42 16.30
CA SER A 50 5.96 13.42 17.55
C SER A 50 4.53 12.89 17.38
N LEU A 51 3.94 13.01 16.18
CA LEU A 51 2.65 12.39 15.86
C LEU A 51 2.65 10.87 16.02
N ARG A 52 3.83 10.24 15.97
CA ARG A 52 4.03 8.80 16.14
C ARG A 52 4.56 8.45 17.54
N LYS A 53 4.66 9.42 18.45
CA LYS A 53 5.09 9.19 19.83
C LYS A 53 4.06 8.30 20.54
N PRO A 54 4.47 7.23 21.22
CA PRO A 54 3.57 6.44 22.06
C PRO A 54 2.90 7.31 23.14
N SER A 55 1.64 7.03 23.45
CA SER A 55 0.86 7.83 24.40
C SER A 55 1.44 7.81 25.82
N TYR A 56 2.10 6.71 26.22
CA TYR A 56 2.67 6.53 27.56
C TYR A 56 4.03 7.22 27.78
N MET A 57 4.66 7.73 26.72
CA MET A 57 6.01 8.29 26.77
C MET A 57 5.99 9.80 26.97
N SER A 58 6.85 10.37 27.82
CA SER A 58 6.97 11.83 27.95
C SER A 58 7.64 12.46 26.72
N LEU A 59 7.55 13.78 26.55
CA LEU A 59 8.23 14.47 25.47
C LEU A 59 9.76 14.33 25.57
N GLU A 60 10.30 14.45 26.78
CA GLU A 60 11.74 14.30 27.06
C GLU A 60 12.22 12.91 26.70
N GLN A 61 11.52 11.86 27.17
CA GLN A 61 11.85 10.47 26.82
C GLN A 61 11.79 10.20 25.31
N PHE A 62 10.87 10.86 24.61
CA PHE A 62 10.80 10.77 23.15
C PHE A 62 11.99 11.44 22.48
N ILE A 63 12.42 12.61 22.98
CA ILE A 63 13.63 13.28 22.50
C ILE A 63 14.85 12.39 22.70
N ASP A 64 15.01 11.79 23.88
CA ASP A 64 16.11 10.87 24.18
C ASP A 64 16.09 9.67 23.20
N THR A 65 14.93 9.08 22.97
CA THR A 65 14.77 7.98 21.99
C THR A 65 15.17 8.43 20.58
N VAL A 66 14.84 9.66 20.19
CA VAL A 66 15.25 10.22 18.90
C VAL A 66 16.76 10.40 18.84
N ILE A 67 17.38 10.92 19.91
CA ILE A 67 18.84 11.08 20.02
C ILE A 67 19.54 9.74 19.90
N ASP A 68 19.15 8.75 20.71
CA ASP A 68 19.73 7.41 20.73
C ASP A 68 19.67 6.76 19.34
N LYS A 69 18.50 6.85 18.68
CA LYS A 69 18.33 6.36 17.33
C LYS A 69 19.31 7.02 16.35
N GLN A 70 19.52 8.34 16.46
CA GLN A 70 20.46 9.02 15.56
C GLN A 70 21.90 8.64 15.83
N LEU A 71 22.30 8.48 17.09
CA LEU A 71 23.65 8.03 17.44
C LEU A 71 23.93 6.63 16.88
N LEU A 72 22.97 5.71 17.00
CA LEU A 72 23.09 4.36 16.42
C LEU A 72 23.21 4.39 14.89
N ILE A 73 22.43 5.24 14.20
CA ILE A 73 22.53 5.38 12.74
C ILE A 73 23.90 5.93 12.34
N GLN A 74 24.42 6.92 13.07
CA GLN A 74 25.74 7.49 12.80
C GLN A 74 26.85 6.46 12.98
N GLU A 75 26.79 5.65 14.05
CA GLU A 75 27.77 4.58 14.28
C GLU A 75 27.67 3.51 13.19
N ALA A 76 26.45 3.11 12.78
CA ALA A 76 26.27 2.16 11.68
C ALA A 76 26.87 2.66 10.35
N ILE A 77 26.74 3.96 10.05
CA ILE A 77 27.36 4.59 8.87
C ILE A 77 28.88 4.60 8.99
N LYS A 78 29.42 4.93 10.17
CA LYS A 78 30.87 4.90 10.45
C LYS A 78 31.45 3.50 10.26
N MET A 79 30.71 2.47 10.68
CA MET A 79 31.04 1.06 10.46
C MET A 79 30.82 0.59 9.00
N LYS A 80 30.34 1.47 8.12
CA LYS A 80 30.04 1.19 6.70
C LYS A 80 29.00 0.09 6.49
N ILE A 81 28.14 -0.18 7.48
CA ILE A 81 27.04 -1.17 7.37
C ILE A 81 26.12 -0.81 6.19
N ASN A 82 25.93 0.49 5.93
CA ASN A 82 25.16 0.97 4.80
C ASN A 82 25.74 0.61 3.41
N LYS A 83 26.98 0.12 3.33
CA LYS A 83 27.63 -0.33 2.10
C LYS A 83 27.60 -1.85 1.93
N GLU A 84 27.21 -2.60 2.97
CA GLU A 84 27.10 -4.05 2.90
C GLU A 84 26.00 -4.47 1.93
N GLU A 85 26.25 -5.55 1.19
CA GLU A 85 25.30 -6.06 0.21
C GLU A 85 23.99 -6.54 0.86
N SER A 86 24.07 -7.15 2.04
CA SER A 86 22.93 -7.58 2.85
C SER A 86 21.99 -6.42 3.18
N PHE A 87 22.53 -5.29 3.65
CA PHE A 87 21.77 -4.07 3.94
C PHE A 87 21.16 -3.49 2.66
N ARG A 88 21.94 -3.36 1.58
CA ARG A 88 21.47 -2.81 0.30
C ARG A 88 20.31 -3.61 -0.27
N ARG A 89 20.41 -4.95 -0.29
CA ARG A 89 19.32 -5.85 -0.71
C ARG A 89 18.09 -5.70 0.18
N SER A 90 18.28 -5.52 1.49
CA SER A 90 17.16 -5.33 2.42
C SER A 90 16.43 -4.01 2.16
N VAL A 91 17.15 -2.94 1.85
CA VAL A 91 16.57 -1.63 1.48
C VAL A 91 15.83 -1.72 0.15
N GLU A 92 16.39 -2.39 -0.85
CA GLU A 92 15.75 -2.64 -2.15
C GLU A 92 14.44 -3.40 -1.99
N ASN A 93 14.45 -4.53 -1.28
CA ASN A 93 13.26 -5.31 -0.99
C ASN A 93 12.19 -4.49 -0.25
N PHE A 94 12.59 -3.72 0.76
CA PHE A 94 11.66 -2.88 1.51
C PHE A 94 11.04 -1.79 0.61
N TYR A 95 11.82 -1.22 -0.29
CA TYR A 95 11.35 -0.24 -1.28
C TYR A 95 10.32 -0.86 -2.23
N GLU A 96 10.62 -2.03 -2.81
CA GLU A 96 9.70 -2.74 -3.70
C GLU A 96 8.38 -3.09 -3.00
N GLN A 97 8.46 -3.65 -1.79
CA GLN A 97 7.28 -3.97 -0.98
C GLN A 97 6.45 -2.73 -0.66
N SER A 98 7.10 -1.61 -0.33
CA SER A 98 6.42 -0.35 -0.05
C SER A 98 5.68 0.18 -1.28
N LEU A 99 6.27 0.07 -2.48
CA LEU A 99 5.61 0.44 -3.73
C LEU A 99 4.39 -0.41 -4.02
N ILE A 100 4.52 -1.73 -3.89
CA ILE A 100 3.41 -2.67 -4.09
C ILE A 100 2.26 -2.34 -3.13
N LYS A 101 2.58 -2.14 -1.84
CA LYS A 101 1.59 -1.77 -0.84
C LYS A 101 0.86 -0.48 -1.22
N ILE A 102 1.59 0.59 -1.55
CA ILE A 102 0.98 1.88 -1.91
C ILE A 102 0.08 1.73 -3.15
N LEU A 103 0.50 0.94 -4.14
CA LEU A 103 -0.30 0.68 -5.33
C LEU A 103 -1.60 -0.06 -5.00
N LEU A 104 -1.52 -1.10 -4.16
CA LEU A 104 -2.70 -1.84 -3.70
C LEU A 104 -3.64 -0.95 -2.90
N ASP A 105 -3.14 -0.17 -1.96
CA ASP A 105 -3.94 0.76 -1.16
C ASP A 105 -4.70 1.76 -2.05
N ARG A 106 -4.05 2.27 -3.11
CA ARG A 106 -4.69 3.16 -4.08
C ARG A 106 -5.76 2.45 -4.89
N LYS A 107 -5.50 1.23 -5.37
CA LYS A 107 -6.48 0.43 -6.11
C LYS A 107 -7.69 0.10 -5.23
N MET A 108 -7.47 -0.33 -3.99
CA MET A 108 -8.54 -0.62 -3.05
C MET A 108 -9.39 0.60 -2.74
N LYS A 109 -8.77 1.78 -2.56
CA LYS A 109 -9.52 3.05 -2.40
C LYS A 109 -10.32 3.44 -3.63
N SER A 110 -9.90 3.04 -4.83
CA SER A 110 -10.63 3.31 -6.07
C SER A 110 -11.78 2.32 -6.33
N LEU A 111 -11.83 1.20 -5.60
CA LEU A 111 -12.96 0.28 -5.67
C LEU A 111 -14.15 0.94 -4.96
N VAL A 112 -15.10 1.43 -5.73
CA VAL A 112 -16.43 1.74 -5.23
C VAL A 112 -17.16 0.42 -5.09
N VAL A 113 -17.22 -0.11 -3.87
CA VAL A 113 -18.04 -1.27 -3.55
C VAL A 113 -19.40 -0.74 -3.14
N ASP A 114 -20.38 -0.84 -4.04
CA ASP A 114 -21.77 -0.58 -3.73
C ASP A 114 -22.39 -1.92 -3.32
N VAL A 115 -22.59 -2.11 -2.01
CA VAL A 115 -23.34 -3.26 -1.50
C VAL A 115 -24.76 -2.78 -1.30
N THR A 116 -25.70 -3.41 -2.00
CA THR A 116 -27.11 -3.04 -1.91
C THR A 116 -27.75 -3.60 -0.64
N ASP A 117 -28.76 -2.90 -0.09
CA ASP A 117 -29.52 -3.39 1.08
C ASP A 117 -30.19 -4.75 0.81
N ASP A 118 -30.52 -5.06 -0.45
CA ASP A 118 -31.05 -6.37 -0.86
C ASP A 118 -30.00 -7.48 -0.69
N GLU A 119 -28.74 -7.23 -1.09
CA GLU A 119 -27.65 -8.19 -0.90
C GLU A 119 -27.37 -8.46 0.59
N ILE A 120 -27.42 -7.42 1.43
CA ILE A 120 -27.28 -7.56 2.88
C ILE A 120 -28.43 -8.40 3.44
N SER A 121 -29.67 -8.07 3.10
CA SER A 121 -30.86 -8.77 3.58
C SER A 121 -30.87 -10.25 3.16
N ARG A 122 -30.45 -10.55 1.93
CA ARG A 122 -30.29 -11.93 1.45
C ARG A 122 -29.22 -12.68 2.22
N TYR A 123 -28.08 -12.03 2.48
CA TYR A 123 -27.01 -12.62 3.27
C TYR A 123 -27.47 -12.97 4.69
N GLU A 124 -28.15 -12.06 5.38
CA GLU A 124 -28.71 -12.27 6.71
C GLU A 124 -29.75 -13.40 6.74
N THR A 125 -30.61 -13.46 5.72
CA THR A 125 -31.60 -14.53 5.60
C THR A 125 -30.93 -15.89 5.46
N LEU A 126 -29.89 -15.99 4.63
CA LEU A 126 -29.17 -17.24 4.41
C LEU A 126 -28.35 -17.67 5.63
N LEU A 127 -27.80 -16.74 6.41
CA LEU A 127 -27.03 -17.05 7.64
C LEU A 127 -27.81 -17.90 8.64
N GLN A 128 -29.12 -17.73 8.72
CA GLN A 128 -29.98 -18.45 9.67
C GLN A 128 -30.55 -19.77 9.10
N ASN A 129 -30.22 -20.10 7.85
CA ASN A 129 -30.83 -21.19 7.12
C ASN A 129 -29.83 -22.32 6.82
N LYS A 130 -30.34 -23.55 6.90
CA LYS A 130 -29.67 -24.74 6.40
C LYS A 130 -29.90 -24.84 4.89
N LEU A 131 -28.85 -25.14 4.15
CA LEU A 131 -28.89 -25.20 2.69
C LEU A 131 -28.76 -26.64 2.19
N PHE A 132 -29.57 -26.94 1.18
CA PHE A 132 -29.54 -28.19 0.43
C PHE A 132 -29.06 -27.89 -0.98
N LEU A 133 -27.78 -28.19 -1.24
CA LEU A 133 -27.13 -27.90 -2.51
C LEU A 133 -26.85 -29.18 -3.27
N THR A 134 -27.00 -29.12 -4.59
CA THR A 134 -26.56 -30.18 -5.49
C THR A 134 -25.36 -29.67 -6.27
N LYS A 135 -24.19 -30.24 -5.99
CA LYS A 135 -22.96 -29.94 -6.70
C LYS A 135 -22.74 -30.99 -7.78
N THR A 136 -22.52 -30.56 -9.01
CA THR A 136 -22.16 -31.46 -10.11
C THR A 136 -20.72 -31.23 -10.51
N ILE A 137 -19.92 -32.28 -10.43
CA ILE A 137 -18.49 -32.25 -10.74
C ILE A 137 -18.28 -32.88 -12.10
N TYR A 138 -17.59 -32.17 -12.99
CA TYR A 138 -17.28 -32.62 -14.34
C TYR A 138 -15.77 -32.79 -14.51
N PRO A 139 -15.30 -33.80 -15.28
CA PRO A 139 -13.87 -34.00 -15.53
C PRO A 139 -13.23 -32.88 -16.36
N SER A 140 -14.02 -32.16 -17.17
CA SER A 140 -13.53 -31.07 -18.01
C SER A 140 -14.58 -29.97 -18.18
N MET A 141 -14.14 -28.76 -18.54
CA MET A 141 -15.04 -27.64 -18.84
C MET A 141 -15.95 -27.92 -20.04
N LYS A 142 -15.47 -28.67 -21.03
CA LYS A 142 -16.27 -29.09 -22.19
C LYS A 142 -17.39 -30.04 -21.77
N ASP A 143 -17.11 -30.93 -20.83
CA ASP A 143 -18.12 -31.83 -20.25
C ASP A 143 -19.14 -31.07 -19.39
N ALA A 144 -18.69 -30.05 -18.66
CA ALA A 144 -19.56 -29.20 -17.85
C ALA A 144 -20.53 -28.35 -18.69
N GLN A 145 -20.06 -27.79 -19.80
CA GLN A 145 -20.89 -27.03 -20.73
C GLN A 145 -21.93 -27.91 -21.44
N ASN A 146 -21.54 -29.12 -21.83
CA ASN A 146 -22.43 -30.10 -22.47
C ASN A 146 -23.25 -30.91 -21.47
N LYS A 147 -23.03 -30.71 -20.16
CA LYS A 147 -23.65 -31.44 -19.05
C LYS A 147 -23.50 -32.97 -19.17
N THR A 148 -22.39 -33.45 -19.74
CA THR A 148 -22.10 -34.88 -19.94
C THR A 148 -21.18 -35.41 -18.86
N ARG A 149 -21.41 -36.64 -18.36
CA ARG A 149 -20.49 -37.35 -17.41
C ARG A 149 -20.26 -36.60 -16.08
N GLY A 150 -21.30 -35.96 -15.54
CA GLY A 150 -21.23 -35.30 -14.24
C GLY A 150 -21.45 -36.28 -13.09
N THR A 151 -20.64 -36.14 -12.04
CA THR A 151 -20.89 -36.81 -10.74
C THR A 151 -21.67 -35.85 -9.84
N ILE A 152 -22.74 -36.35 -9.23
CA ILE A 152 -23.59 -35.55 -8.35
C ILE A 152 -23.19 -35.78 -6.89
N GLU A 153 -22.95 -34.69 -6.18
CA GLU A 153 -22.73 -34.64 -4.75
C GLU A 153 -23.83 -33.79 -4.10
N LYS A 154 -24.49 -34.32 -3.07
CA LYS A 154 -25.48 -33.58 -2.28
C LYS A 154 -24.80 -33.02 -1.04
N ILE A 155 -24.92 -31.73 -0.83
CA ILE A 155 -24.34 -31.02 0.29
C ILE A 155 -25.50 -30.49 1.15
N GLU A 156 -25.49 -30.84 2.42
CA GLU A 156 -26.43 -30.35 3.42
C GLU A 156 -25.63 -29.72 4.55
N THR A 157 -25.66 -28.39 4.65
CA THR A 157 -24.81 -27.63 5.58
C THR A 157 -25.40 -26.26 5.86
N ASP A 158 -24.99 -25.65 6.97
CA ASP A 158 -25.38 -24.28 7.30
C ASP A 158 -24.65 -23.31 6.38
N PHE A 159 -25.29 -22.20 6.01
CA PHE A 159 -24.67 -21.24 5.10
C PHE A 159 -23.32 -20.73 5.61
N ILE A 160 -23.17 -20.59 6.94
CA ILE A 160 -21.92 -20.13 7.57
C ILE A 160 -20.75 -21.10 7.39
N ASP A 161 -21.00 -22.39 7.22
CA ASP A 161 -19.98 -23.43 7.09
C ASP A 161 -19.54 -23.65 5.63
N LEU A 162 -20.23 -23.03 4.67
CA LEU A 162 -19.81 -23.05 3.27
C LEU A 162 -18.49 -22.29 3.06
N SER A 163 -17.71 -22.78 2.09
CA SER A 163 -16.53 -22.06 1.60
C SER A 163 -16.93 -20.69 1.02
N GLY A 164 -16.02 -19.71 1.09
CA GLY A 164 -16.28 -18.35 0.60
C GLY A 164 -16.78 -18.32 -0.85
N ASP A 165 -16.15 -19.10 -1.73
CA ASP A 165 -16.55 -19.19 -3.13
C ASP A 165 -17.97 -19.72 -3.32
N LEU A 166 -18.38 -20.72 -2.53
CA LEU A 166 -19.74 -21.27 -2.58
C LEU A 166 -20.76 -20.27 -2.02
N LYS A 167 -20.41 -19.52 -0.97
CA LYS A 167 -21.27 -18.45 -0.44
C LYS A 167 -21.57 -17.41 -1.50
N PHE A 168 -20.55 -16.92 -2.22
CA PHE A 168 -20.75 -15.95 -3.31
C PHE A 168 -21.59 -16.48 -4.46
N ILE A 169 -21.48 -17.78 -4.77
CA ILE A 169 -22.32 -18.40 -5.81
C ILE A 169 -23.75 -18.49 -5.33
N VAL A 170 -23.99 -19.02 -4.11
CA VAL A 170 -25.34 -19.24 -3.57
C VAL A 170 -26.09 -17.93 -3.33
N LEU A 171 -25.41 -16.86 -2.88
CA LEU A 171 -26.02 -15.54 -2.68
C LEU A 171 -26.71 -14.99 -3.94
N ASN A 172 -26.19 -15.36 -5.11
CA ASN A 172 -26.68 -14.92 -6.40
C ASN A 172 -27.62 -15.92 -7.08
N LEU A 173 -27.95 -17.04 -6.43
CA LEU A 173 -28.83 -18.08 -6.98
C LEU A 173 -30.20 -18.06 -6.30
N SER A 174 -31.24 -18.25 -7.12
CA SER A 174 -32.58 -18.54 -6.62
C SER A 174 -32.74 -20.05 -6.35
N ILE A 175 -33.74 -20.42 -5.54
CA ILE A 175 -34.06 -21.82 -5.28
C ILE A 175 -34.37 -22.55 -6.60
N GLY A 176 -33.66 -23.64 -6.86
CA GLY A 176 -33.78 -24.44 -8.10
C GLY A 176 -32.93 -23.93 -9.26
N GLU A 177 -32.23 -22.80 -9.11
CA GLU A 177 -31.32 -22.27 -10.11
C GLU A 177 -29.95 -22.97 -10.06
N SER A 178 -29.27 -23.05 -11.20
CA SER A 178 -27.92 -23.60 -11.30
C SER A 178 -26.93 -22.54 -11.76
N SER A 179 -25.76 -22.49 -11.12
CA SER A 179 -24.68 -21.60 -11.55
C SER A 179 -24.05 -22.05 -12.86
N LYS A 180 -23.34 -21.13 -13.51
CA LYS A 180 -22.47 -21.45 -14.65
C LYS A 180 -21.27 -22.29 -14.15
N PRO A 181 -20.75 -23.22 -14.97
CA PRO A 181 -19.51 -23.94 -14.65
C PRO A 181 -18.38 -22.94 -14.40
N LYS A 182 -17.62 -23.17 -13.32
CA LYS A 182 -16.41 -22.42 -12.97
C LYS A 182 -15.20 -23.33 -13.04
#